data_AF-A0A7Y9URT4-F1
#
_entry.id   AF-A0A7Y9URT4-F1
#
_cell.length_a   1.000
_cell.length_b   1.000
_cell.length_c   1.000
_cell.angle_alpha   90.00
_cell.angle_beta   90.00
_cell.angle_gamma   90.00
#
_symmetry.space_group_name_H-M   'P 1'
#
loop_
_entity.id
_entity.type
_entity.pdbx_description
1 polymer ?
#
loop_
_entity_poly.entity_id
_entity_poly.type
_entity_poly.pdbx_seq_one_letter_code
_entity_poly.pdbx_strand_id
1 'polypeptide(L)'
;MSTLARAAVAALASLPLVAAGVAPQLSARLTGEEVLLRVAPVDPIDPFRGAYVDLDYPDLTTEGGSWPPSVDDGRSGAVYAVLEERPAADGLPATWALARWSRERPADGLYLACDDADWAVRCGIESWFVPQDEALRLERVLADTGALATVRVDGRGNAAITGLRAP
;
A
#
# COMPACT_ATOMS: atom_id res chain seq x y z
N MET A 1 44.27 -8.40 7.18
CA MET A 1 42.95 -8.99 6.83
C MET A 1 43.03 -9.52 5.41
N SER A 2 42.60 -10.76 5.17
CA SER A 2 42.49 -11.32 3.82
C SER A 2 41.41 -10.58 3.01
N THR A 3 41.48 -10.63 1.68
CA THR A 3 40.45 -10.07 0.80
C THR A 3 39.06 -10.61 1.14
N LEU A 4 38.97 -11.90 1.51
CA LEU A 4 37.74 -12.54 1.98
C LEU A 4 37.21 -11.90 3.28
N ALA A 5 38.07 -11.63 4.25
CA ALA A 5 37.66 -10.97 5.50
C ALA A 5 37.15 -9.55 5.25
N ARG A 6 37.75 -8.81 4.30
CA ARG A 6 37.28 -7.47 3.93
C ARG A 6 35.93 -7.52 3.21
N ALA A 7 35.75 -8.46 2.29
CA ALA A 7 34.49 -8.66 1.58
C ALA A 7 33.34 -9.06 2.53
N ALA A 8 33.62 -9.96 3.49
CA ALA A 8 32.65 -10.37 4.50
C ALA A 8 32.21 -9.19 5.39
N VAL A 9 33.16 -8.35 5.83
CA VAL A 9 32.86 -7.14 6.61
C VAL A 9 31.99 -6.18 5.80
N ALA A 10 32.31 -5.95 4.53
CA ALA A 10 31.52 -5.07 3.66
C ALA A 10 30.09 -5.62 3.45
N ALA A 11 29.93 -6.92 3.22
CA ALA A 11 28.63 -7.55 3.08
C ALA A 11 27.79 -7.42 4.37
N LEU A 12 28.38 -7.71 5.54
CA LEU A 12 27.70 -7.57 6.83
C LEU A 12 27.31 -6.12 7.13
N ALA A 13 28.16 -5.16 6.78
CA ALA A 13 27.89 -3.73 6.94
C ALA A 13 26.72 -3.23 6.07
N SER A 14 26.37 -3.95 5.00
CA SER A 14 25.23 -3.60 4.13
C SER A 14 23.87 -4.13 4.63
N LEU A 15 23.85 -5.12 5.53
CA LEU A 15 22.61 -5.72 6.04
C LEU A 15 21.67 -4.71 6.72
N PRO A 16 22.15 -3.73 7.54
CA PRO A 16 21.28 -2.74 8.15
C PRO A 16 20.54 -1.86 7.13
N LEU A 17 21.17 -1.55 5.99
CA LEU A 17 20.56 -0.76 4.91
C LEU A 17 19.42 -1.54 4.25
N VAL A 18 19.65 -2.83 3.95
CA VAL A 18 18.59 -3.71 3.41
C VAL A 18 17.46 -3.87 4.41
N ALA A 19 17.79 -4.10 5.69
CA ALA A 19 16.81 -4.22 6.76
C ALA A 19 15.95 -2.94 6.89
N ALA A 20 16.56 -1.75 6.80
CA ALA A 20 15.84 -0.49 6.83
C ALA A 20 14.84 -0.35 5.67
N GLY A 21 15.21 -0.79 4.46
CA GLY A 21 14.33 -0.74 3.28
C GLY A 21 13.11 -1.65 3.38
N VAL A 22 13.22 -2.81 4.04
CA VAL A 22 12.11 -3.77 4.17
C VAL A 22 11.38 -3.69 5.51
N ALA A 23 11.93 -2.98 6.49
CA ALA A 23 11.40 -2.93 7.85
C ALA A 23 9.93 -2.48 7.93
N PRO A 24 9.48 -1.42 7.22
CA PRO A 24 8.07 -1.01 7.24
C PRO A 24 7.14 -2.15 6.78
N GLN A 25 7.48 -2.75 5.66
CA GLN A 25 6.69 -3.78 4.99
C GLN A 25 6.72 -5.11 5.76
N LEU A 26 7.79 -5.39 6.48
CA LEU A 26 7.89 -6.54 7.38
C LEU A 26 7.11 -6.31 8.68
N SER A 27 7.20 -5.11 9.24
CA SER A 27 6.47 -4.70 10.44
C SER A 27 4.96 -4.81 10.24
N ALA A 28 4.45 -4.29 9.11
CA ALA A 28 3.07 -4.42 8.68
C ALA A 28 2.61 -5.90 8.61
N ARG A 29 3.40 -6.76 7.94
CA ARG A 29 3.05 -8.18 7.78
C ARG A 29 3.06 -8.98 9.08
N LEU A 30 3.95 -8.66 10.02
CA LEU A 30 4.12 -9.41 11.26
C LEU A 30 3.17 -8.93 12.36
N THR A 31 2.95 -7.62 12.46
CA THR A 31 2.26 -7.00 13.60
C THR A 31 0.97 -6.31 13.22
N GLY A 32 0.73 -6.10 11.92
CA GLY A 32 -0.41 -5.31 11.46
C GLY A 32 -1.74 -6.03 11.60
N GLU A 33 -2.78 -5.26 11.84
CA GLU A 33 -4.17 -5.70 11.77
C GLU A 33 -4.57 -5.85 10.30
N GLU A 34 -5.39 -6.85 10.00
CA GLU A 34 -5.88 -7.11 8.65
C GLU A 34 -7.11 -6.24 8.36
N VAL A 35 -7.05 -5.48 7.27
CA VAL A 35 -8.15 -4.66 6.76
C VAL A 35 -8.44 -4.94 5.30
N LEU A 36 -9.68 -4.67 4.91
CA LEU A 36 -10.14 -4.80 3.54
C LEU A 36 -10.32 -3.41 2.92
N LEU A 37 -9.65 -3.19 1.80
CA LEU A 37 -9.76 -1.96 1.02
C LEU A 37 -10.35 -2.29 -0.35
N ARG A 38 -11.27 -1.46 -0.82
CA ARG A 38 -11.80 -1.59 -2.19
C ARG A 38 -10.74 -1.15 -3.19
N VAL A 39 -10.61 -1.94 -4.25
CA VAL A 39 -9.72 -1.66 -5.37
C VAL A 39 -10.53 -1.55 -6.65
N ALA A 40 -10.24 -0.51 -7.43
CA ALA A 40 -10.75 -0.30 -8.78
C ALA A 40 -9.79 -0.86 -9.83
N PRO A 41 -10.29 -1.25 -11.01
CA PRO A 41 -9.44 -1.65 -12.14
C PRO A 41 -8.51 -0.54 -12.61
N VAL A 42 -7.26 -0.91 -12.89
CA VAL A 42 -6.21 -0.03 -13.44
C VAL A 42 -5.75 -0.57 -14.80
N ASP A 43 -5.34 0.34 -15.70
CA ASP A 43 -4.85 0.08 -17.07
C ASP A 43 -3.56 -0.82 -17.06
N PRO A 44 -3.35 -1.74 -18.03
CA PRO A 44 -2.53 -2.95 -17.87
C PRO A 44 -1.01 -2.81 -17.74
N ILE A 45 -0.43 -3.89 -17.22
CA ILE A 45 0.99 -4.32 -17.15
C ILE A 45 2.00 -3.45 -17.93
N ASP A 46 2.98 -2.89 -17.23
CA ASP A 46 4.21 -2.38 -17.84
C ASP A 46 5.11 -3.57 -18.24
N PRO A 47 5.31 -3.86 -19.55
CA PRO A 47 6.10 -5.01 -20.01
C PRO A 47 7.59 -4.91 -19.63
N PHE A 48 8.06 -3.77 -19.12
CA PHE A 48 9.44 -3.54 -18.74
C PHE A 48 9.70 -3.60 -17.23
N ARG A 49 8.65 -3.62 -16.40
CA ARG A 49 8.78 -3.63 -14.92
C ARG A 49 8.41 -4.96 -14.27
N GLY A 50 8.03 -5.96 -15.07
CA GLY A 50 7.72 -7.32 -14.63
C GLY A 50 6.22 -7.55 -14.38
N ALA A 51 5.89 -8.65 -13.72
CA ALA A 51 4.50 -9.00 -13.40
C ALA A 51 4.07 -8.37 -12.08
N TYR A 52 3.38 -7.23 -12.17
CA TYR A 52 2.70 -6.58 -11.06
C TYR A 52 1.40 -5.96 -11.57
N VAL A 53 0.50 -5.67 -10.65
CA VAL A 53 -0.76 -4.96 -10.91
C VAL A 53 -0.73 -3.67 -10.10
N ASP A 54 -0.91 -2.54 -10.77
CA ASP A 54 -1.15 -1.27 -10.10
C ASP A 54 -2.59 -1.23 -9.58
N LEU A 55 -2.78 -0.65 -8.40
CA LEU A 55 -4.04 -0.68 -7.67
C LEU A 55 -4.52 0.74 -7.40
N ASP A 56 -5.76 0.99 -7.80
CA ASP A 56 -6.46 2.23 -7.49
C ASP A 56 -7.40 2.01 -6.32
N TYR A 57 -7.35 2.90 -5.33
CA TYR A 57 -8.18 2.81 -4.14
C TYR A 57 -9.20 3.95 -4.13
N PRO A 58 -10.39 3.77 -4.76
CA PRO A 58 -11.37 4.84 -4.91
C PRO A 58 -11.84 5.38 -3.56
N ASP A 59 -11.92 4.51 -2.55
CA ASP A 59 -12.34 4.85 -1.19
C ASP A 59 -11.22 5.53 -0.38
N LEU A 60 -10.00 5.67 -0.94
CA LEU A 60 -8.88 6.40 -0.32
C LEU A 60 -8.66 7.81 -0.91
N THR A 61 -9.71 8.37 -1.52
CA THR A 61 -9.72 9.76 -2.00
C THR A 61 -10.74 10.58 -1.21
N THR A 62 -10.56 11.91 -1.19
CA THR A 62 -11.60 12.81 -0.65
C THR A 62 -12.83 12.80 -1.56
N GLU A 63 -13.99 13.21 -1.06
CA GLU A 63 -15.20 13.31 -1.88
C GLU A 63 -14.97 14.16 -3.14
N GLY A 64 -15.24 13.58 -4.32
CA GLY A 64 -14.98 14.22 -5.62
C GLY A 64 -13.51 14.27 -6.03
N GLY A 65 -12.61 13.65 -5.27
CA GLY A 65 -11.20 13.50 -5.60
C GLY A 65 -10.96 12.50 -6.73
N SER A 66 -9.80 12.61 -7.37
CA SER A 66 -9.31 11.66 -8.36
C SER A 66 -8.21 10.78 -7.78
N TRP A 67 -8.02 9.61 -8.38
CA TRP A 67 -6.83 8.81 -8.15
C TRP A 67 -5.76 9.13 -9.21
N PRO A 68 -4.47 9.23 -8.85
CA PRO A 68 -3.94 9.13 -7.48
C PRO A 68 -4.27 10.37 -6.64
N PRO A 69 -4.37 10.21 -5.30
CA PRO A 69 -4.76 11.30 -4.42
C PRO A 69 -3.62 12.31 -4.28
N SER A 70 -4.01 13.56 -4.07
CA SER A 70 -3.12 14.68 -3.76
C SER A 70 -3.65 15.44 -2.55
N VAL A 71 -2.75 15.95 -1.70
CA VAL A 71 -3.11 16.79 -0.55
C VAL A 71 -2.72 18.22 -0.85
N ASP A 72 -3.72 19.05 -1.18
CA ASP A 72 -3.50 20.46 -1.55
C ASP A 72 -3.58 21.37 -0.31
N ASP A 73 -2.55 21.29 0.54
CA ASP A 73 -2.40 22.13 1.74
C ASP A 73 -1.16 23.03 1.69
N GLY A 74 -0.51 23.13 0.52
CA GLY A 74 0.72 23.89 0.30
C GLY A 74 1.96 23.33 0.98
N ARG A 75 1.91 22.10 1.52
CA ARG A 75 3.03 21.38 2.14
C ARG A 75 3.33 20.08 1.38
N SER A 76 4.48 19.49 1.68
CA SER A 76 4.87 18.18 1.14
C SER A 76 5.64 17.34 2.17
N GLY A 77 5.62 16.02 1.99
CA GLY A 77 6.29 15.03 2.82
C GLY A 77 5.32 14.10 3.54
N ALA A 78 5.60 13.78 4.80
CA ALA A 78 4.79 12.83 5.55
C ALA A 78 3.32 13.27 5.68
N VAL A 79 2.41 12.34 5.37
CA VAL A 79 0.97 12.52 5.51
C VAL A 79 0.33 11.21 5.96
N TYR A 80 -0.76 11.31 6.70
CA TYR A 80 -1.44 10.17 7.30
C TYR A 80 -2.86 10.09 6.78
N ALA A 81 -3.21 8.96 6.16
CA ALA A 81 -4.57 8.65 5.72
C ALA A 81 -5.31 8.05 6.92
N VAL A 82 -6.11 8.84 7.63
CA VAL A 82 -6.90 8.32 8.75
C VAL A 82 -8.06 7.54 8.17
N LEU A 83 -8.23 6.30 8.61
CA LEU A 83 -9.23 5.39 8.06
C LEU A 83 -10.47 5.31 8.96
N GLU A 84 -11.61 5.14 8.33
CA GLU A 84 -12.88 4.81 8.97
C GLU A 84 -13.42 3.49 8.41
N GLU A 85 -14.07 2.71 9.26
CA GLU A 85 -14.74 1.49 8.85
C GLU A 85 -16.07 1.83 8.17
N ARG A 86 -16.29 1.24 7.01
CA ARG A 86 -17.56 1.20 6.31
C ARG A 86 -18.21 -0.16 6.57
N PRO A 87 -19.42 -0.18 7.15
CA PRO A 87 -20.09 -1.41 7.48
C PRO A 87 -20.41 -2.23 6.22
N ALA A 88 -20.55 -3.54 6.39
CA ALA A 88 -20.96 -4.44 5.32
C ALA A 88 -22.30 -3.98 4.71
N ALA A 89 -22.35 -3.90 3.38
CA ALA A 89 -23.50 -3.42 2.63
C ALA A 89 -23.56 -4.11 1.26
N ASP A 90 -24.77 -4.32 0.72
CA ASP A 90 -25.00 -4.85 -0.62
C ASP A 90 -24.28 -6.17 -0.96
N GLY A 91 -24.12 -7.04 0.05
CA GLY A 91 -23.41 -8.32 -0.07
C GLY A 91 -21.89 -8.22 0.01
N LEU A 92 -21.34 -7.01 0.15
CA LEU A 92 -19.91 -6.77 0.38
C LEU A 92 -19.58 -6.83 1.88
N PRO A 93 -18.38 -7.30 2.25
CA PRO A 93 -17.91 -7.27 3.63
C PRO A 93 -17.66 -5.82 4.11
N ALA A 94 -17.43 -5.66 5.41
CA ALA A 94 -16.95 -4.39 5.95
C ALA A 94 -15.59 -4.04 5.31
N THR A 95 -15.43 -2.76 4.96
CA THR A 95 -14.23 -2.24 4.29
C THR A 95 -13.77 -0.97 5.00
N TRP A 96 -12.56 -0.51 4.68
CA TRP A 96 -12.03 0.73 5.22
C TRP A 96 -11.89 1.80 4.14
N ALA A 97 -12.20 3.04 4.49
CA ALA A 97 -12.16 4.20 3.61
C ALA A 97 -11.41 5.36 4.28
N LEU A 98 -10.98 6.33 3.48
CA LEU A 98 -10.38 7.57 3.97
C LEU A 98 -11.43 8.40 4.72
N ALA A 99 -11.18 8.64 6.00
CA ALA A 99 -11.92 9.62 6.79
C ALA A 99 -11.38 11.04 6.57
N ARG A 100 -10.05 11.20 6.61
CA ARG A 100 -9.35 12.47 6.38
C ARG A 100 -7.85 12.27 6.19
N TRP A 101 -7.22 13.26 5.59
CA TRP A 101 -5.77 13.43 5.63
C TRP A 101 -5.32 14.19 6.89
N SER A 102 -4.16 13.84 7.42
CA SER A 102 -3.53 14.54 8.55
C SER A 102 -2.03 14.68 8.34
N ARG A 103 -1.45 15.82 8.74
CA ARG A 103 0.02 15.98 8.82
C ARG A 103 0.59 15.58 10.17
N GLU A 104 -0.27 15.50 11.19
CA GLU A 104 0.10 15.01 12.50
C GLU A 104 -0.22 13.52 12.58
N ARG A 105 0.75 12.72 13.06
CA ARG A 105 0.53 11.30 13.26
C ARG A 105 -0.62 11.10 14.26
N PRO A 106 -1.69 10.37 13.89
CA PRO A 106 -2.75 10.06 14.83
C PRO A 106 -2.22 9.32 16.06
N ALA A 107 -2.69 9.69 17.24
CA ALA A 107 -2.34 8.99 18.48
C ALA A 107 -3.01 7.63 18.58
N ASP A 108 -4.23 7.52 18.04
CA ASP A 108 -5.10 6.35 18.11
C ASP A 108 -5.85 6.16 16.77
N GLY A 109 -6.44 4.98 16.60
CA GLY A 109 -7.20 4.59 15.42
C GLY A 109 -6.34 4.06 14.29
N LEU A 110 -7.00 3.58 13.24
CA LEU A 110 -6.32 3.02 12.07
C LEU A 110 -5.95 4.13 11.08
N TYR A 111 -4.71 4.12 10.60
CA TYR A 111 -4.24 5.05 9.59
C TYR A 111 -3.15 4.43 8.72
N LEU A 112 -2.99 4.95 7.51
CA LEU A 112 -1.85 4.66 6.64
C LEU A 112 -0.80 5.76 6.77
N ALA A 113 0.46 5.39 6.90
CA ALA A 113 1.58 6.30 6.81
C ALA A 113 1.97 6.43 5.33
N CYS A 114 1.84 7.65 4.81
CA CYS A 114 2.04 7.97 3.42
C CYS A 114 3.02 9.15 3.27
N ASP A 115 3.44 9.39 2.04
CA ASP A 115 4.28 10.52 1.67
C ASP A 115 3.75 11.17 0.39
N ASP A 116 3.73 12.50 0.34
CA ASP A 116 3.29 13.30 -0.81
C ASP A 116 4.40 14.25 -1.31
N ALA A 117 5.67 13.90 -1.09
CA ALA A 117 6.79 14.65 -1.65
C ALA A 117 6.85 14.59 -3.19
N ASP A 118 6.24 13.55 -3.77
CA ASP A 118 6.06 13.39 -5.21
C ASP A 118 4.73 13.98 -5.70
N TRP A 119 4.43 13.85 -6.99
CA TRP A 119 3.21 14.34 -7.62
C TRP A 119 1.92 13.63 -7.15
N ALA A 120 2.04 12.57 -6.35
CA ALA A 120 0.95 11.74 -5.86
C ALA A 120 1.28 11.24 -4.44
N VAL A 121 0.25 11.10 -3.61
CA VAL A 121 0.40 10.47 -2.29
C VAL A 121 0.71 8.98 -2.47
N ARG A 122 1.71 8.49 -1.76
CA ARG A 122 2.13 7.07 -1.75
C ARG A 122 2.11 6.52 -0.33
N CYS A 123 1.39 5.42 -0.14
CA CYS A 123 1.22 4.70 1.11
C CYS A 123 1.89 3.31 1.08
N GLY A 124 2.52 2.92 -0.04
CA GLY A 124 3.25 1.66 -0.17
C GLY A 124 2.36 0.45 -0.46
N ILE A 125 1.14 0.70 -0.94
CA ILE A 125 0.14 -0.30 -1.33
C ILE A 125 -0.34 -0.12 -2.77
N GLU A 126 0.35 0.69 -3.57
CA GLU A 126 -0.10 1.05 -4.91
C GLU A 126 0.17 -0.06 -5.95
N SER A 127 1.03 -1.04 -5.62
CA SER A 127 1.41 -2.10 -6.55
C SER A 127 1.45 -3.47 -5.85
N TRP A 128 0.92 -4.50 -6.53
CA TRP A 128 0.93 -5.89 -6.07
C TRP A 128 1.70 -6.80 -7.03
N PHE A 129 2.76 -7.43 -6.51
CA PHE A 129 3.65 -8.29 -7.30
C PHE A 129 3.18 -9.74 -7.25
N VAL A 130 2.88 -10.31 -8.42
CA VAL A 130 2.41 -11.70 -8.59
C VAL A 130 3.03 -12.32 -9.84
N PRO A 131 3.04 -13.66 -9.99
CA PRO A 131 3.43 -14.29 -11.24
C PRO A 131 2.62 -13.76 -12.44
N GLN A 132 3.20 -13.77 -13.64
CA GLN A 132 2.59 -13.17 -14.83
C GLN A 132 1.19 -13.71 -15.17
N ASP A 133 1.00 -15.03 -15.09
CA ASP A 133 -0.30 -15.65 -15.35
C ASP A 133 -1.37 -15.25 -14.33
N GLU A 134 -0.93 -15.01 -13.09
CA GLU A 134 -1.79 -14.55 -12.00
C GLU A 134 -2.18 -13.08 -12.17
N ALA A 135 -1.22 -12.22 -12.59
CA ALA A 135 -1.48 -10.83 -12.91
C ALA A 135 -2.58 -10.68 -13.97
N LEU A 136 -2.46 -11.43 -15.08
CA LEU A 136 -3.44 -11.43 -16.17
C LEU A 136 -4.82 -11.96 -15.76
N ARG A 137 -4.90 -12.81 -14.72
CA ARG A 137 -6.17 -13.27 -14.17
C ARG A 137 -6.80 -12.19 -13.30
N LEU A 138 -6.01 -11.59 -12.40
CA LEU A 138 -6.46 -10.54 -11.50
C LEU A 138 -6.94 -9.31 -12.27
N GLU A 139 -6.24 -8.92 -13.34
CA GLU A 139 -6.63 -7.82 -14.23
C GLU A 139 -8.05 -8.01 -14.79
N ARG A 140 -8.37 -9.20 -15.30
CA ARG A 140 -9.71 -9.51 -15.83
C ARG A 140 -10.78 -9.43 -14.74
N VAL A 141 -10.49 -9.95 -13.55
CA VAL A 141 -11.43 -9.90 -12.41
C VAL A 141 -11.65 -8.45 -11.94
N LEU A 142 -10.56 -7.66 -11.87
CA LEU A 142 -10.61 -6.25 -11.51
C LEU A 142 -11.42 -5.46 -12.53
N ALA A 143 -11.20 -5.67 -13.82
CA ALA A 143 -11.88 -4.96 -14.91
C ALA A 143 -13.40 -5.17 -14.90
N ASP A 144 -13.86 -6.38 -14.57
CA ASP A 144 -15.27 -6.73 -14.62
C ASP A 144 -16.03 -6.33 -13.34
N THR A 145 -15.42 -6.52 -12.17
CA THR A 145 -16.13 -6.44 -10.88
C THR A 145 -15.44 -5.62 -9.79
N GLY A 146 -14.23 -5.11 -10.03
CA GLY A 146 -13.35 -4.61 -8.97
C GLY A 146 -12.83 -5.74 -8.08
N ALA A 147 -12.12 -5.39 -7.01
CA ALA A 147 -11.60 -6.36 -6.04
C ALA A 147 -11.53 -5.77 -4.62
N LEU A 148 -11.25 -6.65 -3.66
CA LEU A 148 -10.85 -6.30 -2.31
C LEU A 148 -9.39 -6.66 -2.10
N ALA A 149 -8.60 -5.67 -1.70
CA ALA A 149 -7.26 -5.88 -1.19
C ALA A 149 -7.31 -6.20 0.30
N THR A 150 -6.74 -7.33 0.67
CA THR A 150 -6.38 -7.62 2.05
C THR A 150 -5.05 -6.95 2.34
N VAL A 151 -5.07 -5.97 3.25
CA VAL A 151 -3.90 -5.17 3.64
C VAL A 151 -3.68 -5.32 5.13
N ARG A 152 -2.43 -5.55 5.54
CA ARG A 152 -2.04 -5.49 6.95
C ARG A 152 -1.46 -4.13 7.28
N VAL A 153 -1.94 -3.51 8.36
CA VAL A 153 -1.53 -2.16 8.78
C VAL A 153 -1.07 -2.21 10.24
N ASP A 154 0.19 -1.83 10.50
CA ASP A 154 0.72 -1.78 11.87
C ASP A 154 0.38 -0.48 12.62
N GLY A 155 0.68 -0.46 13.92
CA GLY A 155 0.41 0.71 14.77
C GLY A 155 1.21 1.99 14.43
N ARG A 156 2.09 1.94 13.43
CA ARG A 156 2.80 3.12 12.88
C ARG A 156 2.24 3.53 11.51
N GLY A 157 1.23 2.84 11.02
CA GLY A 157 0.62 3.03 9.71
C GLY A 157 1.39 2.42 8.56
N ASN A 158 2.41 1.58 8.81
CA ASN A 158 3.05 0.86 7.72
C ASN A 158 2.06 -0.17 7.18
N ALA A 159 1.96 -0.26 5.86
CA ALA A 159 0.98 -1.11 5.20
C ALA A 159 1.64 -2.13 4.27
N ALA A 160 1.05 -3.30 4.15
CA ALA A 160 1.47 -4.32 3.20
C ALA A 160 0.27 -5.11 2.69
N ILE A 161 0.13 -5.19 1.37
CA ILE A 161 -0.84 -6.10 0.76
C ILE A 161 -0.41 -7.54 1.05
N THR A 162 -1.38 -8.37 1.41
CA THR A 162 -1.21 -9.81 1.64
C THR A 162 -2.11 -10.65 0.73
N GLY A 163 -3.11 -10.04 0.09
CA GLY A 163 -3.95 -10.71 -0.89
C GLY A 163 -4.84 -9.78 -1.68
N LEU A 164 -5.31 -10.27 -2.82
CA LEU A 164 -6.39 -9.67 -3.62
C LEU A 164 -7.44 -10.76 -3.85
N ARG A 165 -8.71 -10.40 -3.70
CA ARG A 165 -9.83 -11.31 -3.92
C ARG A 165 -11.01 -10.58 -4.55
N ALA A 166 -11.91 -11.35 -5.16
CA ALA A 166 -13.18 -10.81 -5.62
C ALA A 166 -13.98 -10.19 -4.45
N PRO A 167 -14.82 -9.18 -4.73
CA PRO A 167 -15.64 -8.50 -3.73
C PRO A 167 -16.52 -9.45 -2.91
#